data_AF-A0A918F799-F1
#
_entry.id   AF-A0A918F799-F1
#
_cell.length_a   1.000
_cell.length_b   1.000
_cell.length_c   1.000
_cell.angle_alpha   90.00
_cell.angle_beta   90.00
_cell.angle_gamma   90.00
#
_symmetry.space_group_name_H-M   'P 1'
#
loop_
_entity.id
_entity.type
_entity.pdbx_description
1 polymer ?
#
loop_
_entity_poly.entity_id
_entity_poly.type
_entity_poly.pdbx_seq_one_letter_code
_entity_poly.pdbx_strand_id
1 'polypeptide(L)'
;MLRSTLVRRPLTRSLWILGLLGSALAGGGTPSATLPSPSRADATMTALTTGPDGQPVLAWVELSPSGGEVFGHLHAVRWNGGGWTALGGLLNENPVHNAWQLSAVHGPDGQPWLGWAEDAGTAHVDSYLMSRWNGSSWSDPGLYAVRRNLSDAGKSRAFTVTTQNQPYLTWTNIYYPGAFAQVVQPFYWQPGAKVWEEQTPTLNHTIGKAAFFPAAARGPQGTIYTAWLEGDVAHSDVFVAQLGSGKKWTYLGGPLNFRPHTYTFAPQLAAGPAGVVAAWLEDQGGVDNLFVKRWTGQRWASLGATLNIDSRLLAERPNLALDARGYPLLAWVEGTDAGRNVYAKRWTGNGWTLLGGGPLNLKAGDARSASVTVDADGRAVVAWCERSGGTYSVQVKRFAP
;
A
#
# COMPACT_ATOMS: atom_id res chain seq x y z
N MET A 1 -1.12 -71.99 -50.52
CA MET A 1 0.18 -71.44 -50.95
C MET A 1 0.03 -69.95 -51.17
N LEU A 2 0.98 -69.17 -50.65
CA LEU A 2 1.26 -67.74 -50.84
C LEU A 2 0.27 -66.66 -50.34
N ARG A 3 0.88 -65.76 -49.58
CA ARG A 3 0.44 -64.47 -49.02
C ARG A 3 0.70 -63.33 -50.02
N SER A 4 0.23 -62.15 -49.60
CA SER A 4 0.73 -60.78 -49.91
C SER A 4 -0.02 -60.09 -51.08
N THR A 5 -0.34 -58.79 -51.07
CA THR A 5 0.13 -57.65 -50.26
C THR A 5 -0.83 -56.48 -50.52
N LEU A 6 -1.36 -55.83 -49.49
CA LEU A 6 -2.06 -54.54 -49.61
C LEU A 6 -1.18 -53.45 -49.00
N VAL A 7 -0.74 -52.52 -49.85
CA VAL A 7 0.07 -51.36 -49.53
C VAL A 7 -0.80 -50.32 -48.81
N ARG A 8 -0.39 -49.89 -47.61
CA ARG A 8 -0.84 -48.64 -46.99
C ARG A 8 0.38 -47.83 -46.56
N ARG A 9 0.46 -46.58 -47.05
CA ARG A 9 1.42 -45.56 -46.64
C ARG A 9 1.15 -45.14 -45.19
N PRO A 10 2.17 -44.96 -44.33
CA PRO A 10 2.00 -44.22 -43.08
C PRO A 10 2.33 -42.74 -43.26
N LEU A 11 1.40 -41.89 -42.83
CA LEU A 11 1.64 -40.48 -42.52
C LEU A 11 2.44 -40.41 -41.22
N THR A 12 3.58 -39.74 -41.27
CA THR A 12 4.42 -39.39 -40.12
C THR A 12 3.68 -38.43 -39.19
N ARG A 13 3.30 -38.90 -37.99
CA ARG A 13 2.98 -38.02 -36.84
C ARG A 13 4.20 -37.99 -35.93
N SER A 14 4.90 -36.86 -35.93
CA SER A 14 5.95 -36.57 -34.96
C SER A 14 5.35 -36.44 -33.57
N LEU A 15 5.63 -37.40 -32.69
CA LEU A 15 5.41 -37.31 -31.25
C LEU A 15 6.53 -36.45 -30.67
N TRP A 16 6.21 -35.26 -30.18
CA TRP A 16 7.12 -34.53 -29.29
C TRP A 16 6.95 -35.10 -27.89
N ILE A 17 7.90 -35.95 -27.49
CA ILE A 17 8.06 -36.36 -26.09
C ILE A 17 8.70 -35.17 -25.36
N LEU A 18 7.92 -34.49 -24.52
CA LEU A 18 8.44 -33.50 -23.58
C LEU A 18 9.29 -34.25 -22.54
N GLY A 19 10.61 -34.14 -22.66
CA GLY A 19 11.54 -34.59 -21.63
C GLY A 19 11.43 -33.70 -20.41
N LEU A 20 10.77 -34.22 -19.37
CA LEU A 20 10.91 -33.73 -17.99
C LEU A 20 12.34 -34.04 -17.53
N LEU A 21 13.23 -33.06 -17.64
CA LEU A 21 14.49 -33.05 -16.90
C LEU A 21 14.31 -32.14 -15.69
N GLY A 22 14.19 -32.79 -14.53
CA GLY A 22 14.35 -32.13 -13.25
C GLY A 22 15.81 -31.75 -13.02
N SER A 23 16.00 -30.56 -12.49
CA SER A 23 17.22 -30.16 -11.78
C SER A 23 16.80 -29.30 -10.60
N ALA A 24 17.09 -29.81 -9.40
CA ALA A 24 16.77 -29.18 -8.13
C ALA A 24 17.81 -28.12 -7.72
N LEU A 25 17.28 -27.05 -7.11
CA LEU A 25 17.86 -26.18 -6.08
C LEU A 25 19.08 -25.30 -6.42
N ALA A 26 18.76 -24.07 -6.85
CA ALA A 26 19.39 -22.85 -6.34
C ALA A 26 18.30 -21.76 -6.18
N GLY A 27 17.98 -21.39 -4.93
CA GLY A 27 17.10 -20.25 -4.58
C GLY A 27 15.58 -20.49 -4.71
N GLY A 28 14.94 -21.08 -3.70
CA GLY A 28 13.50 -21.35 -3.65
C GLY A 28 12.59 -20.11 -3.49
N GLY A 29 12.66 -19.17 -4.42
CA GLY A 29 11.77 -18.01 -4.48
C GLY A 29 10.57 -18.22 -5.40
N THR A 30 9.45 -17.55 -5.11
CA THR A 30 8.28 -17.54 -6.01
C THR A 30 8.69 -17.02 -7.40
N PRO A 31 8.35 -17.72 -8.51
CA PRO A 31 8.65 -17.28 -9.86
C PRO A 31 8.16 -15.86 -10.13
N SER A 32 8.96 -15.05 -10.83
CA SER A 32 8.67 -13.64 -11.10
C SER A 32 8.95 -13.24 -12.54
N ALA A 33 8.27 -12.19 -12.98
CA ALA A 33 8.52 -11.49 -14.23
C ALA A 33 8.68 -9.98 -13.94
N THR A 34 9.74 -9.37 -14.48
CA THR A 34 9.91 -7.92 -14.45
C THR A 34 9.01 -7.29 -15.52
N LEU A 35 8.21 -6.30 -15.13
CA LEU A 35 7.38 -5.52 -16.06
C LEU A 35 8.13 -4.25 -16.50
N PRO A 36 7.80 -3.66 -17.67
CA PRO A 36 8.45 -2.44 -18.13
C PRO A 36 8.24 -1.27 -17.15
N SER A 37 9.25 -0.43 -16.98
CA SER A 37 9.15 0.81 -16.19
C SER A 37 8.18 1.79 -16.87
N PRO A 38 7.16 2.31 -16.17
CA PRO A 38 6.28 3.34 -16.71
C PRO A 38 6.85 4.75 -16.59
N SER A 39 7.75 5.00 -15.62
CA SER A 39 8.31 6.34 -15.36
C SER A 39 9.30 6.76 -16.43
N ARG A 40 9.35 8.06 -16.70
CA ARG A 40 10.26 8.66 -17.69
C ARG A 40 11.22 9.68 -17.08
N ALA A 41 11.01 10.05 -15.83
CA ALA A 41 11.85 10.97 -15.07
C ALA A 41 12.16 10.44 -13.67
N ASP A 42 12.76 11.28 -12.81
CA ASP A 42 13.19 10.89 -11.48
C ASP A 42 11.98 10.58 -10.58
N ALA A 43 11.70 9.30 -10.38
CA ALA A 43 10.53 8.81 -9.67
C ALA A 43 10.72 8.86 -8.15
N THR A 44 9.74 9.39 -7.42
CA THR A 44 9.84 9.62 -5.98
C THR A 44 8.97 8.71 -5.13
N MET A 45 7.81 8.30 -5.65
CA MET A 45 6.81 7.53 -4.89
C MET A 45 6.07 6.55 -5.80
N THR A 46 5.62 5.43 -5.25
CA THR A 46 4.71 4.51 -5.94
C THR A 46 3.52 4.16 -5.04
N ALA A 47 2.38 3.90 -5.64
CA ALA A 47 1.24 3.27 -4.99
C ALA A 47 0.56 2.30 -5.94
N LEU A 48 0.24 1.10 -5.43
CA LEU A 48 -0.38 0.02 -6.18
C LEU A 48 -1.75 -0.32 -5.62
N THR A 49 -2.66 -0.68 -6.50
CA THR A 49 -3.91 -1.35 -6.14
C THR A 49 -4.29 -2.33 -7.25
N THR A 50 -5.04 -3.38 -6.91
CA THR A 50 -5.61 -4.30 -7.89
C THR A 50 -7.06 -4.54 -7.53
N GLY A 51 -7.93 -4.33 -8.53
CA GLY A 51 -9.34 -4.61 -8.39
C GLY A 51 -9.66 -6.08 -8.70
N PRO A 52 -10.96 -6.44 -8.68
CA PRO A 52 -11.43 -7.78 -9.03
C PRO A 52 -11.10 -8.24 -10.46
N ASP A 53 -10.77 -7.30 -11.36
CA ASP A 53 -10.32 -7.60 -12.73
C ASP A 53 -8.92 -8.24 -12.79
N GLY A 54 -8.19 -8.25 -11.66
CA GLY A 54 -6.84 -8.78 -11.57
C GLY A 54 -5.80 -7.98 -12.37
N GLN A 55 -6.16 -6.75 -12.78
CA GLN A 55 -5.27 -5.85 -13.50
C GLN A 55 -4.72 -4.78 -12.56
N PRO A 56 -3.41 -4.77 -12.26
CA PRO A 56 -2.84 -3.79 -11.36
C PRO A 56 -2.93 -2.38 -11.94
N VAL A 57 -3.27 -1.44 -11.07
CA VAL A 57 -3.14 0.00 -11.30
C VAL A 57 -1.95 0.49 -10.48
N LEU A 58 -1.04 1.17 -11.17
CA LEU A 58 0.17 1.75 -10.60
C LEU A 58 0.10 3.27 -10.77
N ALA A 59 0.13 3.98 -9.65
CA ALA A 59 0.35 5.41 -9.63
C ALA A 59 1.76 5.72 -9.13
N TRP A 60 2.37 6.77 -9.66
CA TRP A 60 3.68 7.22 -9.24
C TRP A 60 3.82 8.73 -9.35
N VAL A 61 4.73 9.27 -8.56
CA VAL A 61 5.18 10.67 -8.67
C VAL A 61 6.55 10.68 -9.33
N GLU A 62 6.76 11.52 -10.34
CA GLU A 62 8.08 11.79 -10.91
C GLU A 62 8.35 13.30 -11.01
N LEU A 63 9.63 13.67 -11.01
CA LEU A 63 10.06 15.06 -11.10
C LEU A 63 10.13 15.50 -12.56
N SER A 64 9.29 16.46 -12.95
CA SER A 64 9.25 17.01 -14.31
C SER A 64 9.14 18.53 -14.34
N PRO A 65 9.65 19.18 -15.41
CA PRO A 65 9.64 20.62 -15.51
C PRO A 65 8.23 21.17 -15.78
N SER A 66 7.89 22.28 -15.14
CA SER A 66 6.67 23.06 -15.39
C SER A 66 6.94 24.51 -14.99
N GLY A 67 6.52 25.48 -15.80
CA GLY A 67 6.63 26.91 -15.43
C GLY A 67 8.05 27.42 -15.13
N GLY A 68 9.12 26.73 -15.57
CA GLY A 68 10.52 27.11 -15.30
C GLY A 68 11.14 26.46 -14.05
N GLU A 69 10.38 25.68 -13.29
CA GLU A 69 10.84 24.92 -12.12
C GLU A 69 10.54 23.42 -12.29
N VAL A 70 10.90 22.59 -11.31
CA VAL A 70 10.69 21.13 -11.31
C VAL A 70 9.71 20.76 -10.21
N PHE A 71 8.66 20.00 -10.57
CA PHE A 71 7.59 19.62 -9.66
C PHE A 71 7.36 18.11 -9.66
N GLY A 72 6.86 17.60 -8.52
CA GLY A 72 6.37 16.24 -8.38
C GLY A 72 5.03 16.07 -9.10
N HIS A 73 5.06 15.44 -10.27
CA HIS A 73 3.90 15.18 -11.11
C HIS A 73 3.37 13.76 -10.90
N LEU A 74 2.07 13.66 -10.64
CA LEU A 74 1.36 12.42 -10.40
C LEU A 74 0.82 11.84 -11.71
N HIS A 75 1.12 10.56 -11.93
CA HIS A 75 0.68 9.78 -13.07
C HIS A 75 0.06 8.46 -12.62
N ALA A 76 -0.75 7.85 -13.48
CA ALA A 76 -1.32 6.52 -13.25
C ALA A 76 -1.41 5.70 -14.53
N VAL A 77 -1.17 4.40 -14.42
CA VAL A 77 -1.30 3.40 -15.49
C VAL A 77 -2.04 2.16 -15.00
N ARG A 78 -2.69 1.46 -15.92
CA ARG A 78 -3.28 0.13 -15.70
C ARG A 78 -2.60 -0.90 -16.60
N TRP A 79 -2.28 -2.06 -16.05
CA TRP A 79 -1.77 -3.17 -16.85
C TRP A 79 -2.90 -3.78 -17.68
N ASN A 80 -2.64 -4.10 -18.94
CA ASN A 80 -3.63 -4.68 -19.86
C ASN A 80 -3.29 -6.11 -20.30
N GLY A 81 -2.31 -6.75 -19.66
CA GLY A 81 -1.81 -8.09 -20.03
C GLY A 81 -0.53 -8.06 -20.86
N GLY A 82 -0.34 -7.05 -21.72
CA GLY A 82 0.85 -6.91 -22.58
C GLY A 82 1.67 -5.64 -22.32
N GLY A 83 1.09 -4.63 -21.68
CA GLY A 83 1.75 -3.37 -21.38
C GLY A 83 0.94 -2.46 -20.46
N TRP A 84 1.49 -1.28 -20.20
CA TRP A 84 0.82 -0.23 -19.43
C TRP A 84 -0.04 0.65 -20.33
N THR A 85 -1.29 0.87 -19.93
CA THR A 85 -2.20 1.86 -20.52
C THR A 85 -2.34 3.02 -19.54
N ALA A 86 -2.10 4.25 -20.01
CA ALA A 86 -2.28 5.45 -19.19
C ALA A 86 -3.74 5.60 -18.74
N LEU A 87 -3.92 5.94 -17.46
CA LEU A 87 -5.21 6.34 -16.91
C LEU A 87 -5.24 7.88 -16.86
N GLY A 88 -5.49 8.50 -17.99
CA GLY A 88 -5.46 9.96 -18.13
C GLY A 88 -4.06 10.54 -18.31
N GLY A 89 -3.94 11.85 -18.07
CA GLY A 89 -2.69 12.60 -18.18
C GLY A 89 -2.09 12.93 -16.80
N LEU A 90 -1.64 14.18 -16.65
CA LEU A 90 -1.20 14.71 -15.35
C LEU A 90 -2.39 14.81 -14.38
N LEU A 91 -2.25 14.25 -13.18
CA LEU A 91 -3.34 14.13 -12.21
C LEU A 91 -3.34 15.19 -11.11
N ASN A 92 -2.25 15.97 -10.97
CA ASN A 92 -2.20 17.09 -10.05
C ASN A 92 -3.41 18.01 -10.27
N GLU A 93 -3.91 18.64 -9.20
CA GLU A 93 -4.90 19.70 -9.35
C GLU A 93 -4.28 20.89 -10.09
N ASN A 94 -3.00 21.17 -9.84
CA ASN A 94 -2.22 22.16 -10.57
C ASN A 94 -0.83 21.62 -10.96
N PRO A 95 -0.40 21.77 -12.23
CA PRO A 95 0.93 21.33 -12.69
C PRO A 95 2.13 22.04 -12.04
N VAL A 96 1.94 23.13 -11.28
CA VAL A 96 3.02 23.77 -10.51
C VAL A 96 2.95 23.47 -9.02
N HIS A 97 2.25 22.41 -8.63
CA HIS A 97 2.23 21.95 -7.26
C HIS A 97 2.87 20.56 -7.13
N ASN A 98 3.54 20.32 -6.00
CA ASN A 98 4.20 19.04 -5.74
C ASN A 98 3.23 18.02 -5.15
N ALA A 99 3.04 16.88 -5.81
CA ALA A 99 2.33 15.73 -5.27
C ALA A 99 3.24 14.90 -4.35
N TRP A 100 2.73 14.49 -3.19
CA TRP A 100 3.45 13.67 -2.21
C TRP A 100 2.48 12.84 -1.35
N GLN A 101 2.99 11.93 -0.52
CA GLN A 101 2.16 11.02 0.31
C GLN A 101 1.07 10.27 -0.48
N LEU A 102 1.46 9.78 -1.65
CA LEU A 102 0.59 9.03 -2.54
C LEU A 102 0.11 7.72 -1.89
N SER A 103 -1.17 7.44 -2.04
CA SER A 103 -1.80 6.16 -1.68
C SER A 103 -2.87 5.77 -2.69
N ALA A 104 -3.12 4.46 -2.79
CA ALA A 104 -4.07 3.88 -3.73
C ALA A 104 -4.91 2.82 -3.03
N VAL A 105 -6.21 2.80 -3.34
CA VAL A 105 -7.16 1.77 -2.91
C VAL A 105 -8.12 1.47 -4.06
N HIS A 106 -8.89 0.39 -3.99
CA HIS A 106 -9.97 0.15 -4.94
C HIS A 106 -11.35 0.35 -4.29
N GLY A 107 -12.27 0.92 -5.06
CA GLY A 107 -13.69 0.99 -4.72
C GLY A 107 -14.36 -0.38 -4.75
N PRO A 108 -15.53 -0.54 -4.13
CA PRO A 108 -16.34 -1.76 -4.23
C PRO A 108 -16.83 -2.03 -5.67
N ASP A 109 -16.74 -1.04 -6.56
CA ASP A 109 -16.97 -1.13 -8.00
C ASP A 109 -15.75 -1.63 -8.80
N GLY A 110 -14.65 -1.95 -8.12
CA GLY A 110 -13.40 -2.39 -8.74
C GLY A 110 -12.57 -1.30 -9.39
N GLN A 111 -12.97 -0.02 -9.30
CA GLN A 111 -12.20 1.08 -9.87
C GLN A 111 -11.18 1.65 -8.88
N PRO A 112 -10.02 2.13 -9.36
CA PRO A 112 -9.01 2.70 -8.50
C PRO A 112 -9.43 4.08 -7.95
N TRP A 113 -9.05 4.31 -6.71
CA TRP A 113 -9.00 5.62 -6.07
C TRP A 113 -7.55 5.94 -5.75
N LEU A 114 -7.17 7.20 -5.96
CA LEU A 114 -5.89 7.75 -5.54
C LEU A 114 -6.13 8.84 -4.50
N GLY A 115 -5.23 8.94 -3.54
CA GLY A 115 -5.15 10.04 -2.59
C GLY A 115 -3.72 10.53 -2.47
N TRP A 116 -3.53 11.84 -2.40
CA TRP A 116 -2.21 12.46 -2.30
C TRP A 116 -2.31 13.80 -1.60
N ALA A 117 -1.20 14.19 -0.98
CA ALA A 117 -1.00 15.57 -0.57
C ALA A 117 -0.47 16.39 -1.75
N GLU A 118 -0.93 17.62 -1.87
CA GLU A 118 -0.45 18.56 -2.88
C GLU A 118 -0.19 19.92 -2.22
N ASP A 119 0.90 20.58 -2.60
CA ASP A 119 1.06 21.99 -2.24
C ASP A 119 -0.16 22.77 -2.76
N ALA A 120 -0.81 23.60 -1.95
CA ALA A 120 -1.96 24.37 -2.41
C ALA A 120 -1.55 25.63 -3.18
N GLY A 121 -0.24 25.91 -3.30
CA GLY A 121 0.27 27.22 -3.70
C GLY A 121 -0.09 28.33 -2.71
N THR A 122 -0.64 27.94 -1.55
CA THR A 122 -1.12 28.83 -0.50
C THR A 122 -0.31 28.54 0.75
N ALA A 123 0.44 29.55 1.20
CA ALA A 123 1.23 29.44 2.41
C ALA A 123 0.36 28.98 3.60
N HIS A 124 0.92 28.09 4.41
CA HIS A 124 0.27 27.56 5.60
C HIS A 124 -1.01 26.74 5.35
N VAL A 125 -1.17 26.12 4.18
CA VAL A 125 -2.28 25.19 3.91
C VAL A 125 -1.76 23.77 3.65
N ASP A 126 -2.28 22.80 4.39
CA ASP A 126 -2.12 21.37 4.12
C ASP A 126 -3.31 20.90 3.27
N SER A 127 -3.05 20.38 2.08
CA SER A 127 -4.09 19.85 1.20
C SER A 127 -3.90 18.37 0.98
N TYR A 128 -4.98 17.61 1.14
CA TYR A 128 -5.03 16.21 0.75
C TYR A 128 -6.21 16.01 -0.20
N LEU A 129 -5.90 15.58 -1.41
CA LEU A 129 -6.82 15.41 -2.50
C LEU A 129 -7.08 13.92 -2.70
N MET A 130 -8.25 13.62 -3.26
CA MET A 130 -8.58 12.28 -3.70
C MET A 130 -9.25 12.34 -5.07
N SER A 131 -9.02 11.32 -5.88
CA SER A 131 -9.72 11.18 -7.15
C SER A 131 -10.07 9.73 -7.43
N ARG A 132 -11.24 9.51 -8.03
CA ARG A 132 -11.76 8.21 -8.44
C ARG A 132 -11.75 8.09 -9.95
N TRP A 133 -11.27 6.97 -10.46
CA TRP A 133 -11.48 6.60 -11.86
C TRP A 133 -12.90 6.07 -12.07
N ASN A 134 -13.64 6.60 -13.04
CA ASN A 134 -15.01 6.17 -13.33
C ASN A 134 -15.11 5.12 -14.46
N GLY A 135 -13.99 4.74 -15.07
CA GLY A 135 -13.92 3.90 -16.27
C GLY A 135 -13.31 4.61 -17.47
N SER A 136 -13.44 5.94 -17.56
CA SER A 136 -12.93 6.75 -18.67
C SER A 136 -12.15 8.00 -18.23
N SER A 137 -12.43 8.55 -17.05
CA SER A 137 -11.74 9.70 -16.50
C SER A 137 -11.63 9.65 -14.98
N TRP A 138 -10.65 10.39 -14.46
CA TRP A 138 -10.56 10.73 -13.04
C TRP A 138 -11.59 11.81 -12.70
N SER A 139 -12.18 11.72 -11.51
CA SER A 139 -12.94 12.84 -10.95
C SER A 139 -12.04 14.04 -10.69
N ASP A 140 -12.61 15.24 -10.67
CA ASP A 140 -11.90 16.44 -10.20
C ASP A 140 -11.28 16.18 -8.82
N PRO A 141 -9.95 16.29 -8.65
CA PRO A 141 -9.31 16.06 -7.36
C PRO A 141 -9.70 17.10 -6.30
N GLY A 142 -10.05 18.32 -6.72
CA GLY A 142 -10.52 19.38 -5.84
C GLY A 142 -11.87 19.06 -5.19
N LEU A 143 -12.67 18.18 -5.79
CA LEU A 143 -13.97 17.75 -5.27
C LEU A 143 -13.85 17.12 -3.87
N TYR A 144 -12.86 16.27 -3.66
CA TYR A 144 -12.71 15.52 -2.41
C TYR A 144 -11.61 16.09 -1.51
N ALA A 145 -11.05 17.24 -1.87
CA ALA A 145 -9.93 17.81 -1.15
C ALA A 145 -10.31 18.23 0.28
N VAL A 146 -9.46 17.85 1.23
CA VAL A 146 -9.46 18.42 2.59
C VAL A 146 -8.30 19.40 2.69
N ARG A 147 -8.64 20.67 2.94
CA ARG A 147 -7.68 21.76 3.08
C ARG A 147 -7.76 22.34 4.47
N ARG A 148 -6.62 22.46 5.15
CA ARG A 148 -6.54 22.94 6.53
C ARG A 148 -5.36 23.88 6.72
N ASN A 149 -5.48 24.79 7.69
CA ASN A 149 -4.33 25.58 8.12
C ASN A 149 -3.27 24.65 8.73
N LEU A 150 -2.01 24.81 8.33
CA LEU A 150 -0.87 24.03 8.83
C LEU A 150 -0.68 24.16 10.35
N SER A 151 -1.12 25.28 10.94
CA SER A 151 -1.09 25.47 12.39
C SER A 151 -2.04 24.51 13.12
N ASP A 152 -3.09 24.05 12.42
CA ASP A 152 -4.16 23.23 12.99
C ASP A 152 -4.14 21.77 12.48
N ALA A 153 -3.45 21.50 11.37
CA ALA A 153 -3.39 20.20 10.73
C ALA A 153 -2.08 19.45 10.97
N GLY A 154 -2.21 18.22 11.44
CA GLY A 154 -1.13 17.25 11.42
C GLY A 154 -0.92 16.73 10.00
N LYS A 155 0.34 16.54 9.62
CA LYS A 155 0.75 16.08 8.26
C LYS A 155 0.47 14.59 7.99
N SER A 156 -0.30 13.92 8.85
CA SER A 156 -0.55 12.48 8.75
C SER A 156 -2.02 12.13 8.69
N ARG A 157 -2.32 11.29 7.72
CA ARG A 157 -3.66 10.91 7.30
C ARG A 157 -3.64 9.53 6.65
N ALA A 158 -4.82 8.93 6.59
CA ALA A 158 -5.07 7.79 5.73
C ALA A 158 -6.50 7.85 5.23
N PHE A 159 -6.71 7.35 4.02
CA PHE A 159 -8.03 7.28 3.43
C PHE A 159 -8.36 5.85 3.01
N THR A 160 -9.65 5.56 2.97
CA THR A 160 -10.20 4.38 2.31
C THR A 160 -11.55 4.77 1.70
N VAL A 161 -12.30 3.80 1.22
CA VAL A 161 -13.58 4.02 0.55
C VAL A 161 -14.65 3.10 1.11
N THR A 162 -15.82 3.64 1.37
CA THR A 162 -16.99 2.93 1.91
C THR A 162 -17.60 1.97 0.87
N THR A 163 -18.56 1.14 1.29
CA THR A 163 -19.35 0.27 0.40
C THR A 163 -20.22 1.04 -0.61
N GLN A 164 -20.55 2.29 -0.30
CA GLN A 164 -21.27 3.20 -1.20
C GLN A 164 -20.30 3.97 -2.11
N ASN A 165 -19.04 3.54 -2.15
CA ASN A 165 -17.97 4.13 -2.95
C ASN A 165 -17.78 5.63 -2.65
N GLN A 166 -17.94 6.01 -1.39
CA GLN A 166 -17.64 7.35 -0.89
C GLN A 166 -16.30 7.32 -0.14
N PRO A 167 -15.47 8.37 -0.25
CA PRO A 167 -14.21 8.41 0.45
C PRO A 167 -14.44 8.59 1.96
N TYR A 168 -13.58 7.95 2.73
CA TYR A 168 -13.49 8.05 4.17
C TYR A 168 -12.06 8.48 4.48
N LEU A 169 -11.90 9.43 5.41
CA LEU A 169 -10.61 9.96 5.79
C LEU A 169 -10.44 9.90 7.31
N THR A 170 -9.23 9.55 7.74
CA THR A 170 -8.76 9.76 9.10
C THR A 170 -7.61 10.74 9.06
N TRP A 171 -7.69 11.78 9.89
CA TRP A 171 -6.79 12.91 9.87
C TRP A 171 -6.24 13.17 11.27
N THR A 172 -4.98 13.57 11.35
CA THR A 172 -4.38 14.03 12.60
C THR A 172 -4.62 15.53 12.74
N ASN A 173 -5.39 15.97 13.72
CA ASN A 173 -5.52 17.39 14.05
C ASN A 173 -4.53 17.76 15.15
N ILE A 174 -3.85 18.89 15.02
CA ILE A 174 -2.89 19.38 16.05
C ILE A 174 -3.64 20.06 17.18
N TYR A 175 -4.78 20.70 16.87
CA TYR A 175 -5.63 21.35 17.85
C TYR A 175 -6.96 20.62 17.99
N TYR A 176 -7.34 20.31 19.23
CA TYR A 176 -8.66 19.83 19.60
C TYR A 176 -9.01 20.32 21.01
N PRO A 177 -10.20 20.89 21.26
CA PRO A 177 -10.54 21.44 22.58
C PRO A 177 -10.36 20.42 23.72
N GLY A 178 -9.54 20.77 24.70
CA GLY A 178 -9.25 19.94 25.88
C GLY A 178 -8.29 18.77 25.63
N ALA A 179 -7.78 18.59 24.40
CA ALA A 179 -6.72 17.62 24.14
C ALA A 179 -5.36 18.15 24.60
N PHE A 180 -4.52 17.24 25.09
CA PHE A 180 -3.14 17.53 25.44
C PHE A 180 -2.31 17.94 24.21
N ALA A 181 -2.52 17.26 23.08
CA ALA A 181 -1.79 17.44 21.83
C ALA A 181 -2.62 16.90 20.66
N GLN A 182 -1.96 16.29 19.67
CA GLN A 182 -2.63 15.81 18.45
C GLN A 182 -3.71 14.77 18.74
N VAL A 183 -4.77 14.78 17.94
CA VAL A 183 -5.83 13.76 17.96
C VAL A 183 -6.03 13.19 16.57
N VAL A 184 -6.48 11.93 16.50
CA VAL A 184 -6.92 11.33 15.23
C VAL A 184 -8.44 11.43 15.13
N GLN A 185 -8.93 12.10 14.10
CA GLN A 185 -10.36 12.29 13.86
C GLN A 185 -10.83 11.66 12.54
N PRO A 186 -12.00 10.99 12.54
CA PRO A 186 -12.67 10.55 11.32
C PRO A 186 -13.38 11.70 10.60
N PHE A 187 -13.39 11.66 9.28
CA PHE A 187 -14.07 12.60 8.40
C PHE A 187 -14.94 11.79 7.44
N TYR A 188 -16.22 12.13 7.37
CA TYR A 188 -17.18 11.45 6.50
C TYR A 188 -17.58 12.36 5.35
N TRP A 189 -17.48 11.84 4.13
CA TRP A 189 -17.94 12.56 2.96
C TRP A 189 -19.47 12.57 2.90
N GLN A 190 -20.05 13.75 2.75
CA GLN A 190 -21.49 13.97 2.59
C GLN A 190 -21.81 14.18 1.11
N PRO A 191 -22.19 13.13 0.35
CA PRO A 191 -22.28 13.21 -1.11
C PRO A 191 -23.34 14.20 -1.63
N GLY A 192 -24.43 14.41 -0.87
CA GLY A 192 -25.48 15.36 -1.25
C GLY A 192 -25.01 16.82 -1.21
N ALA A 193 -24.26 17.19 -0.17
CA ALA A 193 -23.74 18.54 0.01
C ALA A 193 -22.33 18.73 -0.57
N LYS A 194 -21.65 17.63 -0.90
CA LYS A 194 -20.24 17.59 -1.35
C LYS A 194 -19.28 18.26 -0.35
N VAL A 195 -19.45 17.92 0.92
CA VAL A 195 -18.61 18.43 2.01
C VAL A 195 -18.11 17.31 2.89
N TRP A 196 -16.99 17.55 3.55
CA TRP A 196 -16.49 16.68 4.61
C TRP A 196 -17.12 17.07 5.94
N GLU A 197 -17.63 16.08 6.67
CA GLU A 197 -18.14 16.23 8.02
C GLU A 197 -17.14 15.64 9.01
N GLU A 198 -16.55 16.49 9.85
CA GLU A 198 -15.70 16.07 10.96
C GLU A 198 -16.51 15.33 12.01
N GLN A 199 -16.02 14.18 12.47
CA GLN A 199 -16.75 13.36 13.43
C GLN A 199 -16.19 13.52 14.84
N THR A 200 -17.10 13.39 15.81
CA THR A 200 -16.81 13.27 17.24
C THR A 200 -17.47 11.99 17.79
N PRO A 201 -16.87 11.33 18.79
CA PRO A 201 -15.59 11.63 19.42
C PRO A 201 -14.38 11.38 18.51
N THR A 202 -13.19 11.83 18.93
CA THR A 202 -11.90 11.43 18.32
C THR A 202 -11.66 9.93 18.53
N LEU A 203 -10.67 9.37 17.83
CA LEU A 203 -10.33 7.95 17.98
C LEU A 203 -9.47 7.64 19.19
N ASN A 204 -8.75 8.64 19.73
CA ASN A 204 -7.87 8.48 20.88
C ASN A 204 -8.58 7.70 22.00
N HIS A 205 -7.86 6.79 22.67
CA HIS A 205 -8.35 6.20 23.92
C HIS A 205 -8.52 7.26 25.00
N THR A 206 -7.60 8.23 25.03
CA THR A 206 -7.71 9.42 25.84
C THR A 206 -7.15 10.64 25.10
N ILE A 207 -7.85 11.76 25.18
CA ILE A 207 -7.35 13.04 24.65
C ILE A 207 -6.20 13.62 25.50
N GLY A 208 -5.86 12.98 26.63
CA GLY A 208 -4.68 13.31 27.44
C GLY A 208 -3.35 12.79 26.87
N LYS A 209 -3.37 12.10 25.72
CA LYS A 209 -2.18 11.64 24.99
C LYS A 209 -2.27 12.07 23.53
N ALA A 210 -1.12 12.34 22.91
CA ALA A 210 -1.08 12.60 21.48
C ALA A 210 -1.44 11.34 20.69
N ALA A 211 -2.19 11.49 19.60
CA ALA A 211 -2.43 10.44 18.63
C ALA A 211 -2.13 10.94 17.20
N PHE A 212 -1.51 10.08 16.39
CA PHE A 212 -0.97 10.44 15.08
C PHE A 212 -0.71 9.21 14.18
N PHE A 213 -0.27 9.45 12.95
CA PHE A 213 0.03 8.45 11.90
C PHE A 213 -1.09 7.41 11.72
N PRO A 214 -2.32 7.82 11.34
CA PRO A 214 -3.40 6.88 11.14
C PRO A 214 -3.20 6.03 9.88
N ALA A 215 -3.79 4.84 9.88
CA ALA A 215 -4.00 3.96 8.71
C ALA A 215 -5.47 3.54 8.65
N ALA A 216 -6.05 3.40 7.45
CA ALA A 216 -7.48 3.09 7.29
C ALA A 216 -7.71 1.96 6.27
N ALA A 217 -8.69 1.09 6.54
CA ALA A 217 -9.04 -0.03 5.65
C ALA A 217 -10.54 -0.33 5.65
N ARG A 218 -11.09 -0.70 4.49
CA ARG A 218 -12.45 -1.25 4.33
C ARG A 218 -12.41 -2.78 4.39
N GLY A 219 -13.24 -3.38 5.25
CA GLY A 219 -13.49 -4.84 5.29
C GLY A 219 -14.67 -5.31 4.41
N PRO A 220 -14.88 -6.63 4.28
CA PRO A 220 -15.84 -7.25 3.36
C PRO A 220 -17.32 -6.84 3.55
N GLN A 221 -17.71 -6.38 4.74
CA GLN A 221 -19.08 -5.93 5.06
C GLN A 221 -19.21 -4.39 5.13
N GLY A 222 -18.21 -3.67 4.61
CA GLY A 222 -18.17 -2.21 4.70
C GLY A 222 -17.72 -1.66 6.05
N THR A 223 -17.37 -2.52 7.01
CA THR A 223 -16.71 -2.12 8.24
C THR A 223 -15.44 -1.34 7.91
N ILE A 224 -15.33 -0.13 8.45
CA ILE A 224 -14.12 0.67 8.35
C ILE A 224 -13.29 0.41 9.59
N TYR A 225 -12.01 0.15 9.39
CA TYR A 225 -11.03 0.00 10.45
C TYR A 225 -10.03 1.13 10.37
N THR A 226 -9.59 1.61 11.54
CA THR A 226 -8.52 2.60 11.64
C THR A 226 -7.50 2.12 12.65
N ALA A 227 -6.22 2.23 12.30
CA ALA A 227 -5.11 2.10 13.21
C ALA A 227 -4.49 3.49 13.44
N TRP A 228 -3.90 3.73 14.60
CA TRP A 228 -3.14 4.94 14.89
C TRP A 228 -2.09 4.65 15.97
N LEU A 229 -1.18 5.58 16.14
CA LEU A 229 -0.26 5.60 17.27
C LEU A 229 -0.81 6.53 18.34
N GLU A 230 -0.69 6.15 19.60
CA GLU A 230 -1.02 7.01 20.74
C GLU A 230 0.07 6.95 21.81
N GLY A 231 0.54 8.11 22.26
CA GLY A 231 1.70 8.24 23.14
C GLY A 231 2.54 9.47 22.80
N ASP A 232 3.82 9.44 23.13
CA ASP A 232 4.78 10.46 22.69
C ASP A 232 5.61 9.97 21.48
N VAL A 233 6.40 10.85 20.89
CA VAL A 233 7.17 10.53 19.67
C VAL A 233 8.30 9.53 19.90
N ALA A 234 8.73 9.28 21.14
CA ALA A 234 9.72 8.27 21.50
C ALA A 234 9.08 6.98 22.02
N HIS A 235 7.86 7.06 22.57
CA HIS A 235 7.13 5.95 23.16
C HIS A 235 5.64 6.04 22.79
N SER A 236 5.24 5.27 21.78
CA SER A 236 3.84 5.21 21.36
C SER A 236 3.37 3.78 21.17
N ASP A 237 2.07 3.61 21.34
CA ASP A 237 1.39 2.33 21.20
C ASP A 237 0.53 2.32 19.93
N VAL A 238 0.53 1.22 19.19
CA VAL A 238 -0.35 1.03 18.04
C VAL A 238 -1.71 0.56 18.55
N PHE A 239 -2.77 1.29 18.21
CA PHE A 239 -4.16 0.91 18.48
C PHE A 239 -4.92 0.69 17.19
N VAL A 240 -6.01 -0.09 17.27
CA VAL A 240 -6.92 -0.32 16.16
C VAL A 240 -8.35 -0.27 16.67
N ALA A 241 -9.24 0.40 15.94
CA ALA A 241 -10.67 0.37 16.17
C ALA A 241 -11.45 0.07 14.89
N GLN A 242 -12.67 -0.41 15.07
CA GLN A 242 -13.63 -0.65 14.00
C GLN A 242 -14.83 0.28 14.15
N LEU A 243 -15.33 0.77 13.01
CA LEU A 243 -16.58 1.50 12.92
C LEU A 243 -17.75 0.53 12.84
N GLY A 244 -18.49 0.40 13.93
CA GLY A 244 -19.70 -0.41 14.02
C GLY A 244 -20.96 0.32 13.53
N SER A 245 -22.09 -0.36 13.63
CA SER A 245 -23.42 0.19 13.36
C SER A 245 -23.68 1.46 14.18
N GLY A 246 -24.33 2.46 13.57
CA GLY A 246 -24.65 3.73 14.25
C GLY A 246 -23.46 4.68 14.44
N LYS A 247 -22.42 4.57 13.59
CA LYS A 247 -21.19 5.38 13.65
C LYS A 247 -20.39 5.25 14.96
N LYS A 248 -20.54 4.15 15.69
CA LYS A 248 -19.85 3.92 16.97
C LYS A 248 -18.53 3.19 16.77
N TRP A 249 -17.45 3.74 17.32
CA TRP A 249 -16.14 3.09 17.33
C TRP A 249 -16.02 2.06 18.45
N THR A 250 -15.39 0.93 18.14
CA THR A 250 -15.06 -0.13 19.11
C THR A 250 -13.58 -0.49 18.95
N TYR A 251 -12.82 -0.36 20.02
CA TYR A 251 -11.41 -0.77 20.05
C TYR A 251 -11.26 -2.28 19.89
N LEU A 252 -10.30 -2.70 19.07
CA LEU A 252 -9.95 -4.10 18.87
C LEU A 252 -8.84 -4.48 19.84
N GLY A 253 -9.21 -4.97 21.02
CA GLY A 253 -8.25 -5.40 22.04
C GLY A 253 -7.42 -4.26 22.63
N GLY A 254 -6.20 -4.58 23.08
CA GLY A 254 -5.23 -3.63 23.62
C GLY A 254 -4.15 -3.23 22.60
N PRO A 255 -3.09 -2.51 23.05
CA PRO A 255 -2.02 -2.04 22.17
C PRO A 255 -1.30 -3.20 21.48
N LEU A 256 -0.90 -2.96 20.22
CA LEU A 256 -0.38 -4.00 19.34
C LEU A 256 1.12 -4.21 19.45
N ASN A 257 1.85 -3.35 20.17
CA ASN A 257 3.31 -3.39 20.23
C ASN A 257 3.83 -4.79 20.61
N PHE A 258 5.04 -5.10 20.15
CA PHE A 258 5.76 -6.28 20.57
C PHE A 258 6.31 -6.08 21.99
N ARG A 259 6.79 -4.88 22.31
CA ARG A 259 7.15 -4.42 23.66
C ARG A 259 6.43 -3.11 24.00
N PRO A 260 6.03 -2.90 25.26
CA PRO A 260 5.38 -1.64 25.64
C PRO A 260 6.37 -0.47 25.54
N HIS A 261 5.86 0.72 25.23
CA HIS A 261 6.61 1.99 25.28
C HIS A 261 7.89 2.01 24.43
N THR A 262 7.76 1.69 23.15
CA THR A 262 8.86 1.73 22.18
C THR A 262 8.63 2.83 21.14
N TYR A 263 9.70 3.23 20.46
CA TYR A 263 9.59 4.03 19.25
C TYR A 263 8.87 3.19 18.19
N THR A 264 7.68 3.63 17.79
CA THR A 264 6.77 2.86 16.96
C THR A 264 6.23 3.76 15.87
N PHE A 265 6.20 3.31 14.62
CA PHE A 265 5.85 4.16 13.50
C PHE A 265 5.33 3.39 12.28
N ALA A 266 4.82 4.14 11.31
CA ALA A 266 4.29 3.65 10.03
C ALA A 266 3.30 2.46 10.16
N PRO A 267 2.23 2.56 10.98
CA PRO A 267 1.22 1.52 11.01
C PRO A 267 0.58 1.37 9.63
N GLN A 268 0.30 0.13 9.24
CA GLN A 268 -0.41 -0.27 8.03
C GLN A 268 -1.57 -1.16 8.45
N LEU A 269 -2.68 -1.07 7.72
CA LEU A 269 -3.89 -1.82 8.04
C LEU A 269 -4.53 -2.33 6.76
N ALA A 270 -4.96 -3.59 6.77
CA ALA A 270 -5.76 -4.17 5.71
C ALA A 270 -6.80 -5.12 6.30
N ALA A 271 -7.98 -5.17 5.70
CA ALA A 271 -9.09 -6.00 6.16
C ALA A 271 -9.60 -6.90 5.04
N GLY A 272 -9.80 -8.18 5.35
CA GLY A 272 -10.21 -9.19 4.38
C GLY A 272 -11.10 -10.25 5.02
N PRO A 273 -11.42 -11.34 4.29
CA PRO A 273 -12.33 -12.38 4.77
C PRO A 273 -11.82 -13.13 6.02
N ALA A 274 -10.50 -13.25 6.18
CA ALA A 274 -9.88 -13.83 7.37
C ALA A 274 -9.64 -12.81 8.50
N GLY A 275 -10.30 -11.65 8.47
CA GLY A 275 -10.19 -10.60 9.48
C GLY A 275 -9.22 -9.48 9.11
N VAL A 276 -8.82 -8.71 10.13
CA VAL A 276 -7.96 -7.52 9.98
C VAL A 276 -6.52 -7.88 10.28
N VAL A 277 -5.60 -7.35 9.47
CA VAL A 277 -4.16 -7.47 9.65
C VAL A 277 -3.58 -6.07 9.83
N ALA A 278 -2.77 -5.91 10.87
CA ALA A 278 -1.98 -4.72 11.11
C ALA A 278 -0.49 -5.06 10.98
N ALA A 279 0.27 -4.15 10.39
CA ALA A 279 1.73 -4.21 10.38
C ALA A 279 2.29 -2.86 10.83
N TRP A 280 3.44 -2.86 11.51
CA TRP A 280 4.06 -1.63 12.01
C TRP A 280 5.56 -1.80 12.15
N LEU A 281 6.28 -0.68 12.19
CA LEU A 281 7.69 -0.64 12.54
C LEU A 281 7.85 -0.32 14.02
N GLU A 282 8.72 -1.04 14.70
CA GLU A 282 9.01 -0.87 16.12
C GLU A 282 10.51 -0.99 16.36
N ASP A 283 11.10 -0.03 17.07
CA ASP A 283 12.50 -0.08 17.46
C ASP A 283 12.75 -1.23 18.43
N GLN A 284 13.80 -2.01 18.17
CA GLN A 284 14.32 -3.03 19.07
C GLN A 284 15.82 -2.84 19.25
N GLY A 285 16.19 -1.85 20.06
CA GLY A 285 17.59 -1.61 20.44
C GLY A 285 18.36 -0.85 19.36
N GLY A 286 17.73 0.16 18.77
CA GLY A 286 18.30 0.97 17.68
C GLY A 286 18.11 0.35 16.29
N VAL A 287 17.24 -0.65 16.16
CA VAL A 287 16.91 -1.29 14.88
C VAL A 287 15.40 -1.34 14.69
N ASP A 288 14.92 -0.75 13.60
CA ASP A 288 13.51 -0.73 13.23
C ASP A 288 13.09 -2.09 12.67
N ASN A 289 12.16 -2.75 13.37
CA ASN A 289 11.69 -4.09 13.06
C ASN A 289 10.26 -4.09 12.56
N LEU A 290 9.99 -4.85 11.50
CA LEU A 290 8.66 -4.97 10.91
C LEU A 290 7.86 -6.11 11.55
N PHE A 291 6.82 -5.77 12.31
CA PHE A 291 5.93 -6.73 12.95
C PHE A 291 4.56 -6.81 12.28
N VAL A 292 3.89 -7.95 12.44
CA VAL A 292 2.56 -8.20 11.86
C VAL A 292 1.69 -8.96 12.86
N LYS A 293 0.46 -8.47 13.08
CA LYS A 293 -0.57 -9.14 13.88
C LYS A 293 -1.87 -9.24 13.10
N ARG A 294 -2.64 -10.30 13.36
CA ARG A 294 -4.00 -10.49 12.86
C ARG A 294 -5.00 -10.48 14.02
N TRP A 295 -6.13 -9.80 13.82
CA TRP A 295 -7.27 -9.89 14.72
C TRP A 295 -8.02 -11.21 14.52
N THR A 296 -8.12 -12.01 15.58
CA THR A 296 -8.78 -13.33 15.57
C THR A 296 -10.29 -13.28 15.83
N GLY A 297 -10.86 -12.08 16.01
CA GLY A 297 -12.22 -11.89 16.52
C GLY A 297 -12.27 -11.65 18.03
N GLN A 298 -11.26 -12.11 18.79
CA GLN A 298 -11.18 -11.95 20.24
C GLN A 298 -9.88 -11.29 20.72
N ARG A 299 -8.76 -11.59 20.06
CA ARG A 299 -7.43 -11.06 20.39
C ARG A 299 -6.57 -10.87 19.15
N TRP A 300 -5.53 -10.04 19.25
CA TRP A 300 -4.47 -9.97 18.24
C TRP A 300 -3.51 -11.14 18.41
N ALA A 301 -3.19 -11.81 17.31
CA ALA A 301 -2.19 -12.89 17.24
C ALA A 301 -1.05 -12.48 16.31
N SER A 302 0.20 -12.64 16.75
CA SER A 302 1.38 -12.38 15.93
C SER A 302 1.46 -13.37 14.77
N LEU A 303 1.77 -12.88 13.58
CA LEU A 303 2.07 -13.72 12.42
C LEU A 303 3.59 -13.93 12.35
N GLY A 304 4.12 -14.73 13.28
CA GLY A 304 5.55 -15.01 13.38
C GLY A 304 6.36 -13.92 14.09
N ALA A 305 7.69 -13.96 13.88
CA ALA A 305 8.65 -12.98 14.37
C ALA A 305 8.71 -11.74 13.44
N THR A 306 9.68 -10.84 13.70
CA THR A 306 10.00 -9.72 12.81
C THR A 306 10.25 -10.20 11.37
N LEU A 307 9.86 -9.37 10.40
CA LEU A 307 10.02 -9.68 8.97
C LEU A 307 11.38 -9.28 8.40
N ASN A 308 12.22 -8.57 9.15
CA ASN A 308 13.55 -8.16 8.66
C ASN A 308 14.31 -9.37 8.09
N ILE A 309 15.08 -9.13 7.02
CA ILE A 309 15.96 -10.15 6.45
C ILE A 309 17.24 -10.22 7.26
N ASP A 310 17.83 -9.06 7.55
CA ASP A 310 18.96 -8.90 8.46
C ASP A 310 18.51 -8.12 9.70
N SER A 311 18.63 -8.74 10.88
CA SER A 311 18.22 -8.15 12.15
C SER A 311 19.05 -6.96 12.60
N ARG A 312 20.06 -6.54 11.82
CA ARG A 312 20.91 -5.38 12.07
C ARG A 312 20.57 -4.19 11.17
N LEU A 313 19.69 -4.39 10.17
CA LEU A 313 19.30 -3.36 9.21
C LEU A 313 17.90 -2.86 9.51
N LEU A 314 17.69 -1.56 9.26
CA LEU A 314 16.42 -0.89 9.50
C LEU A 314 15.42 -1.30 8.43
N ALA A 315 14.23 -1.73 8.85
CA ALA A 315 13.08 -1.85 7.95
C ALA A 315 12.35 -0.51 7.86
N GLU A 316 11.95 -0.13 6.66
CA GLU A 316 11.34 1.16 6.36
C GLU A 316 10.15 1.00 5.41
N ARG A 317 9.18 1.91 5.56
CA ARG A 317 8.08 2.14 4.61
C ARG A 317 7.36 0.84 4.19
N PRO A 318 6.83 0.05 5.14
CA PRO A 318 6.07 -1.15 4.81
C PRO A 318 4.79 -0.79 4.06
N ASN A 319 4.39 -1.64 3.13
CA ASN A 319 3.10 -1.58 2.46
C ASN A 319 2.44 -2.96 2.47
N LEU A 320 1.16 -3.00 2.82
CA LEU A 320 0.40 -4.21 3.13
C LEU A 320 -0.77 -4.41 2.16
N ALA A 321 -0.86 -5.61 1.58
CA ALA A 321 -2.02 -6.08 0.83
C ALA A 321 -2.49 -7.43 1.37
N LEU A 322 -3.75 -7.78 1.10
CA LEU A 322 -4.32 -9.10 1.41
C LEU A 322 -4.77 -9.80 0.13
N ASP A 323 -4.50 -11.10 0.03
CA ASP A 323 -5.08 -11.92 -1.03
C ASP A 323 -6.58 -12.24 -0.78
N ALA A 324 -7.22 -12.95 -1.71
CA ALA A 324 -8.63 -13.34 -1.58
C ALA A 324 -8.94 -14.26 -0.38
N ARG A 325 -7.93 -14.93 0.21
CA ARG A 325 -8.07 -15.71 1.45
C ARG A 325 -7.85 -14.85 2.69
N GLY A 326 -7.52 -13.58 2.51
CA GLY A 326 -7.16 -12.66 3.57
C GLY A 326 -5.74 -12.87 4.09
N TYR A 327 -4.87 -13.57 3.37
CA TYR A 327 -3.46 -13.74 3.75
C TYR A 327 -2.63 -12.53 3.37
N PRO A 328 -1.82 -12.00 4.30
CA PRO A 328 -1.06 -10.78 4.04
C PRO A 328 0.14 -11.01 3.15
N LEU A 329 0.39 -9.98 2.37
CA LEU A 329 1.57 -9.77 1.57
C LEU A 329 2.13 -8.40 1.95
N LEU A 330 3.40 -8.36 2.34
CA LEU A 330 4.11 -7.13 2.68
C LEU A 330 5.25 -6.91 1.72
N ALA A 331 5.45 -5.66 1.32
CA ALA A 331 6.70 -5.17 0.75
C ALA A 331 7.27 -4.08 1.65
N TRP A 332 8.59 -4.05 1.82
CA TRP A 332 9.29 -3.04 2.61
C TRP A 332 10.66 -2.78 2.02
N VAL A 333 11.27 -1.71 2.51
CA VAL A 333 12.65 -1.32 2.20
C VAL A 333 13.51 -1.68 3.41
N GLU A 334 14.70 -2.22 3.20
CA GLU A 334 15.61 -2.57 4.28
C GLU A 334 17.06 -2.26 3.91
N GLY A 335 17.78 -1.59 4.81
CA GLY A 335 19.18 -1.24 4.59
C GLY A 335 19.66 -0.08 5.44
N THR A 336 20.60 0.67 4.88
CA THR A 336 21.13 1.92 5.45
C THR A 336 21.03 3.02 4.41
N ASP A 337 21.27 4.27 4.79
CA ASP A 337 21.30 5.40 3.84
C ASP A 337 22.30 5.23 2.67
N ALA A 338 23.32 4.38 2.85
CA ALA A 338 24.29 4.07 1.80
C ALA A 338 23.71 3.16 0.70
N GLY A 339 22.64 2.42 0.99
CA GLY A 339 21.98 1.54 0.04
C GLY A 339 20.92 0.68 0.69
N ARG A 340 19.68 0.82 0.22
CA ARG A 340 18.54 0.03 0.65
C ARG A 340 18.06 -0.92 -0.43
N ASN A 341 17.57 -2.07 0.01
CA ASN A 341 16.97 -3.10 -0.85
C ASN A 341 15.47 -3.21 -0.60
N VAL A 342 14.73 -3.63 -1.62
CA VAL A 342 13.30 -3.95 -1.49
C VAL A 342 13.13 -5.44 -1.27
N TYR A 343 12.30 -5.79 -0.30
CA TYR A 343 11.92 -7.16 -0.01
C TYR A 343 10.40 -7.28 0.01
N ALA A 344 9.90 -8.48 -0.26
CA ALA A 344 8.49 -8.79 -0.08
C ALA A 344 8.28 -10.21 0.44
N LYS A 345 7.36 -10.38 1.39
CA LYS A 345 7.03 -11.68 2.00
C LYS A 345 5.52 -11.89 1.97
N ARG A 346 5.11 -13.12 1.67
CA ARG A 346 3.71 -13.58 1.71
C ARG A 346 3.49 -14.56 2.85
N TRP A 347 2.40 -14.39 3.58
CA TRP A 347 1.94 -15.38 4.55
C TRP A 347 1.20 -16.52 3.85
N THR A 348 1.56 -17.77 4.19
CA THR A 348 1.00 -18.98 3.56
C THR A 348 -0.03 -19.71 4.42
N GLY A 349 -0.34 -19.18 5.60
CA GLY A 349 -1.13 -19.87 6.64
C GLY A 349 -0.26 -20.47 7.74
N ASN A 350 0.94 -20.94 7.40
CA ASN A 350 1.87 -21.60 8.33
C ASN A 350 3.14 -20.79 8.59
N GLY A 351 3.48 -19.84 7.71
CA GLY A 351 4.71 -19.07 7.78
C GLY A 351 4.82 -18.06 6.65
N TRP A 352 5.86 -17.22 6.71
CA TRP A 352 6.18 -16.26 5.67
C TRP A 352 7.13 -16.87 4.64
N THR A 353 6.83 -16.63 3.36
CA THR A 353 7.68 -17.00 2.22
C THR A 353 8.20 -15.73 1.55
N LEU A 354 9.52 -15.67 1.32
CA LEU A 354 10.17 -14.57 0.62
C LEU A 354 9.87 -14.65 -0.89
N LEU A 355 9.37 -13.55 -1.46
CA LEU A 355 9.18 -13.45 -2.91
C LEU A 355 10.53 -13.21 -3.60
N GLY A 356 10.74 -13.84 -4.75
CA GLY A 356 11.98 -13.69 -5.54
C GLY A 356 13.24 -14.33 -4.91
N GLY A 357 13.16 -14.85 -3.68
CA GLY A 357 14.26 -15.55 -3.01
C GLY A 357 15.37 -14.65 -2.46
N GLY A 358 15.21 -13.32 -2.55
CA GLY A 358 16.22 -12.34 -2.15
C GLY A 358 15.74 -10.91 -2.32
N PRO A 359 16.65 -9.91 -2.35
CA PRO A 359 16.28 -8.53 -2.68
C PRO A 359 15.67 -8.46 -4.08
N LEU A 360 14.62 -7.65 -4.23
CA LEU A 360 13.89 -7.50 -5.49
C LEU A 360 14.56 -6.55 -6.47
N ASN A 361 15.55 -5.78 -6.01
CA ASN A 361 16.27 -4.79 -6.81
C ASN A 361 16.75 -5.39 -8.14
N LEU A 362 16.69 -4.61 -9.21
CA LEU A 362 17.21 -5.04 -10.51
C LEU A 362 18.71 -4.80 -10.65
N LYS A 363 19.24 -3.83 -9.91
CA LYS A 363 20.65 -3.44 -9.89
C LYS A 363 21.10 -3.16 -8.46
N ALA A 364 22.42 -3.09 -8.27
CA ALA A 364 23.02 -2.59 -7.04
C ALA A 364 22.82 -1.07 -6.94
N GLY A 365 21.67 -0.65 -6.44
CA GLY A 365 21.29 0.75 -6.27
C GLY A 365 20.30 0.90 -5.12
N ASP A 366 20.25 2.11 -4.54
CA ASP A 366 19.29 2.43 -3.48
C ASP A 366 17.86 2.31 -4.00
N ALA A 367 16.99 1.69 -3.21
CA ALA A 367 15.58 1.54 -3.51
C ALA A 367 14.71 2.12 -2.40
N ARG A 368 13.55 2.66 -2.78
CA ARG A 368 12.62 3.34 -1.88
C ARG A 368 11.17 3.24 -2.35
N SER A 369 10.25 3.65 -1.49
CA SER A 369 8.83 3.81 -1.83
C SER A 369 8.21 2.52 -2.40
N ALA A 370 8.46 1.38 -1.74
CA ALA A 370 7.89 0.09 -2.14
C ALA A 370 6.37 0.09 -1.91
N SER A 371 5.63 -0.43 -2.88
CA SER A 371 4.20 -0.71 -2.78
C SER A 371 3.90 -2.11 -3.30
N VAL A 372 2.84 -2.72 -2.80
CA VAL A 372 2.46 -4.09 -3.15
C VAL A 372 0.96 -4.23 -3.29
N THR A 373 0.55 -5.09 -4.21
CA THR A 373 -0.83 -5.51 -4.39
C THR A 373 -0.86 -6.99 -4.77
N VAL A 374 -2.02 -7.62 -4.61
CA VAL A 374 -2.25 -9.00 -4.99
C VAL A 374 -3.67 -9.14 -5.55
N ASP A 375 -3.81 -9.89 -6.63
CA ASP A 375 -5.12 -10.16 -7.22
C ASP A 375 -5.81 -11.38 -6.58
N ALA A 376 -7.04 -11.65 -7.01
CA ALA A 376 -7.85 -12.74 -6.50
C ALA A 376 -7.26 -14.14 -6.78
N ASP A 377 -6.42 -14.28 -7.83
CA ASP A 377 -5.71 -15.53 -8.14
C ASP A 377 -4.44 -15.69 -7.28
N GLY A 378 -4.13 -14.69 -6.46
CA GLY A 378 -2.93 -14.65 -5.64
C GLY A 378 -1.70 -14.13 -6.38
N ARG A 379 -1.79 -13.59 -7.60
CA ARG A 379 -0.60 -13.05 -8.27
C ARG A 379 -0.22 -11.72 -7.62
N ALA A 380 1.00 -11.62 -7.10
CA ALA A 380 1.50 -10.39 -6.47
C ALA A 380 2.12 -9.46 -7.50
N VAL A 381 2.00 -8.16 -7.27
CA VAL A 381 2.76 -7.12 -7.99
C VAL A 381 3.40 -6.22 -6.95
N VAL A 382 4.72 -6.01 -7.08
CA VAL A 382 5.50 -5.10 -6.25
C VAL A 382 6.08 -4.02 -7.16
N ALA A 383 5.94 -2.76 -6.77
CA ALA A 383 6.56 -1.62 -7.45
C ALA A 383 7.40 -0.81 -6.46
N TRP A 384 8.50 -0.23 -6.94
CA TRP A 384 9.39 0.59 -6.13
C TRP A 384 10.15 1.59 -7.00
N CYS A 385 10.74 2.62 -6.38
CA CYS A 385 11.68 3.51 -7.04
C CYS A 385 13.10 2.98 -6.82
N GLU A 386 13.87 2.77 -7.87
CA GLU A 386 15.26 2.28 -7.80
C GLU A 386 16.23 3.22 -8.52
N ARG A 387 17.35 3.54 -7.86
CA ARG A 387 18.38 4.42 -8.40
C ARG A 387 19.27 3.68 -9.40
N SER A 388 19.34 4.19 -10.62
CA SER A 388 20.26 3.72 -11.65
C SER A 388 20.82 4.93 -12.40
N GLY A 389 22.14 5.10 -12.40
CA GLY A 389 22.79 6.22 -13.13
C GLY A 389 22.45 7.60 -12.58
N GLY A 390 22.16 7.72 -11.28
CA GLY A 390 21.92 8.99 -10.59
C GLY A 390 20.44 9.39 -10.46
N THR A 391 19.53 8.77 -11.22
CA THR A 391 18.08 9.01 -11.15
C THR A 391 17.33 7.78 -10.66
N TYR A 392 16.18 7.97 -10.02
CA TYR A 392 15.27 6.89 -9.67
C TYR A 392 14.29 6.61 -10.80
N SER A 393 14.02 5.34 -11.05
CA SER A 393 12.99 4.89 -11.98
C SER A 393 12.06 3.91 -11.28
N VAL A 394 10.80 3.85 -11.72
CA VAL A 394 9.82 2.90 -11.20
C VAL A 394 10.12 1.52 -11.77
N GLN A 395 10.47 0.60 -10.88
CA GLN A 395 10.64 -0.81 -11.19
C GLN A 395 9.42 -1.58 -10.73
N VAL A 396 9.06 -2.63 -11.47
CA VAL A 396 7.87 -3.43 -11.18
C VAL A 396 8.16 -4.91 -11.42
N LYS A 397 7.81 -5.75 -10.45
CA LYS A 397 7.84 -7.22 -10.58
C LYS A 397 6.46 -7.80 -10.30
N ARG A 398 6.07 -8.78 -11.10
CA ARG A 398 4.89 -9.62 -10.88
C ARG A 398 5.35 -11.03 -10.49
N PHE A 399 4.67 -11.63 -9.53
CA PHE A 399 4.96 -12.96 -9.02
C PHE A 399 3.78 -13.89 -9.24
N ALA A 400 4.08 -15.16 -9.47
CA ALA A 400 3.08 -16.22 -9.47
C ALA A 400 2.42 -16.37 -8.07
N PRO A 401 1.26 -17.06 -7.99
CA PRO A 401 0.54 -17.27 -6.72
C PRO A 401 1.32 -17.95 -5.60
#